data_AF-A0A2E9A879-F1
#
_entry.id   AF-A0A2E9A879-F1
#
_cell.length_a   1.000
_cell.length_b   1.000
_cell.length_c   1.000
_cell.angle_alpha   90.00
_cell.angle_beta   90.00
_cell.angle_gamma   90.00
#
_symmetry.space_group_name_H-M   'P 1'
#
loop_
_entity.id
_entity.type
_entity.pdbx_description
1 polymer ?
#
loop_
_entity_poly.entity_id
_entity_poly.type
_entity_poly.pdbx_seq_one_letter_code
_entity_poly.pdbx_strand_id
1 'polypeptide(L)' 'MRAWLLLFSLLFGTDAAAHRFAPSLLEVTQLSATTFNATWKTPLQKVSATPIEPRFPAACEITSASPWIQEGTGELKQI' A
#
# COMPACT_ATOMS: atom_id res chain seq x y z
N MET A 1 31.13 -4.46 38.54
CA MET A 1 31.40 -3.81 37.24
C MET A 1 30.50 -4.33 36.12
N ARG A 2 30.46 -5.65 35.82
CA ARG A 2 29.57 -6.22 34.76
C ARG A 2 28.08 -5.92 34.95
N ALA A 3 27.55 -6.08 36.15
CA ALA A 3 26.14 -5.78 36.44
C ALA A 3 25.78 -4.30 36.23
N TRP A 4 26.71 -3.40 36.57
CA TRP A 4 26.54 -1.95 36.39
C TRP A 4 26.56 -1.55 34.92
N LEU A 5 27.42 -2.18 34.11
CA LEU A 5 27.46 -1.98 32.66
C LEU A 5 26.15 -2.42 31.98
N LEU A 6 25.60 -3.57 32.40
CA LEU A 6 24.30 -4.05 31.90
C LEU A 6 23.15 -3.12 32.30
N LEU A 7 23.17 -2.61 33.54
CA LEU A 7 22.18 -1.62 34.00
C LEU A 7 22.28 -0.33 33.19
N PHE A 8 23.50 0.13 32.90
CA PHE A 8 23.74 1.32 32.09
C PHE A 8 23.23 1.15 30.65
N SER A 9 23.44 -0.02 30.02
CA SER A 9 22.98 -0.27 28.65
C SER A 9 21.47 -0.22 28.46
N LEU A 10 20.69 -0.55 29.50
CA LEU A 10 19.22 -0.48 29.46
C LEU A 10 18.70 0.97 29.38
N LEU A 11 19.51 1.95 29.80
CA LEU A 11 19.16 3.37 29.77
C LEU A 11 19.38 4.02 28.39
N PHE A 12 20.04 3.33 27.45
CA PHE A 12 20.33 3.84 26.10
C PHE A 12 19.46 3.18 25.01
N GLY A 13 18.34 2.56 25.37
CA GLY A 13 17.35 2.11 24.39
C GLY A 13 16.79 3.32 23.64
N THR A 14 17.02 3.40 22.34
CA THR A 14 16.43 4.42 21.47
C THR A 14 15.22 3.85 20.75
N ASP A 15 14.16 4.63 20.61
CA ASP A 15 13.04 4.27 19.73
C ASP A 15 13.52 4.22 18.28
N ALA A 16 13.40 3.05 17.65
CA ALA A 16 13.57 2.90 16.22
C ALA A 16 12.24 3.22 15.52
N ALA A 17 12.10 4.43 15.00
CA ALA A 17 10.95 4.80 14.18
C ALA A 17 11.23 4.45 12.71
N ALA A 18 10.52 3.47 12.17
CA ALA A 18 10.44 3.28 10.72
C ALA A 18 9.42 4.26 10.14
N HIS A 19 9.72 4.86 8.98
CA HIS A 19 8.71 5.60 8.24
C HIS A 19 7.51 4.69 7.96
N ARG A 20 6.30 5.20 8.20
CA ARG A 20 5.07 4.48 7.89
C ARG A 20 5.07 4.13 6.41
N PHE A 21 5.16 2.84 6.13
CA PHE A 21 5.11 2.31 4.78
C PHE A 21 3.66 2.40 4.30
N ALA A 22 3.40 3.31 3.36
CA ALA A 22 2.09 3.53 2.75
C ALA A 22 2.19 3.32 1.22
N PRO A 23 2.57 2.12 0.75
CA PRO A 23 2.69 1.84 -0.67
C PRO A 23 1.29 1.66 -1.29
N SER A 24 1.15 2.09 -2.53
CA SER A 24 0.04 1.66 -3.39
C SER A 24 0.47 0.45 -4.21
N LEU A 25 -0.49 -0.41 -4.54
CA LEU A 25 -0.31 -1.58 -5.40
C LEU A 25 -1.16 -1.40 -6.65
N LEU A 26 -0.52 -1.55 -7.82
CA LEU A 26 -1.19 -1.82 -9.08
C LEU A 26 -0.80 -3.24 -9.51
N GLU A 27 -1.80 -4.10 -9.64
CA GLU A 27 -1.64 -5.44 -10.19
C GLU A 27 -2.49 -5.54 -11.46
N VAL A 28 -1.93 -6.10 -12.52
CA VAL A 28 -2.62 -6.30 -13.80
C VAL A 28 -2.48 -7.76 -14.20
N THR A 29 -3.61 -8.44 -14.31
CA THR A 29 -3.69 -9.86 -14.68
C THR A 29 -4.37 -9.98 -16.03
N GLN A 30 -3.67 -10.58 -17.00
CA GLN A 30 -4.24 -10.86 -18.30
C GLN A 30 -5.20 -12.06 -18.21
N LEU A 31 -6.45 -11.88 -18.65
CA LEU A 31 -7.46 -12.93 -18.67
C LEU A 31 -7.60 -13.55 -20.07
N SER A 32 -7.38 -12.76 -21.13
CA SER A 32 -7.43 -13.19 -22.53
C SER A 32 -6.51 -12.31 -23.38
N ALA A 33 -6.49 -12.50 -24.71
CA ALA A 33 -5.70 -11.67 -25.61
C ALA A 33 -6.02 -10.16 -25.51
N THR A 34 -7.25 -9.80 -25.17
CA THR A 34 -7.72 -8.40 -25.13
C THR A 34 -8.41 -8.02 -23.81
N THR A 35 -8.50 -8.94 -22.85
CA THR A 35 -9.17 -8.73 -21.56
C THR A 35 -8.18 -8.80 -20.42
N PHE A 36 -8.24 -7.82 -19.53
CA PHE A 36 -7.38 -7.67 -18.38
C PHE A 36 -8.22 -7.39 -17.15
N ASN A 37 -7.69 -7.79 -16.00
CA ASN A 37 -8.19 -7.41 -14.69
C ASN A 37 -7.13 -6.53 -14.02
N ALA A 38 -7.53 -5.37 -13.51
CA ALA A 38 -6.64 -4.44 -12.83
C ALA A 38 -7.10 -4.26 -11.37
N THR A 39 -6.23 -4.63 -10.44
CA THR A 39 -6.43 -4.39 -9.02
C THR A 39 -5.63 -3.17 -8.59
N TRP A 40 -6.31 -2.19 -8.03
CA TRP A 40 -5.70 -1.00 -7.44
C TRP A 40 -5.96 -0.97 -5.93
N LYS A 41 -4.88 -1.00 -5.14
CA LYS A 41 -4.95 -0.85 -3.68
C LYS A 41 -4.17 0.37 -3.24
N THR A 42 -4.79 1.24 -2.46
CA THR A 42 -4.15 2.45 -1.92
C THR A 42 -4.32 2.53 -0.40
N PRO A 43 -3.34 3.07 0.35
CA PRO A 43 -3.47 3.24 1.80
C PRO A 43 -4.61 4.18 2.18
N LEU A 44 -5.30 3.88 3.27
CA LEU A 44 -6.31 4.77 3.88
C LEU A 44 -5.65 6.03 4.44
N GLN A 45 -4.43 5.90 4.98
CA GLN A 45 -3.65 7.02 5.47
C GLN A 45 -2.87 7.65 4.31
N LYS A 46 -3.36 8.79 3.83
CA LYS A 46 -2.77 9.52 2.71
C LYS A 46 -1.62 10.43 3.19
N VAL A 47 -0.53 10.46 2.41
CA VAL A 47 0.63 11.35 2.62
C VAL A 47 0.55 12.63 1.80
N SER A 48 -0.43 12.72 0.90
CA SER A 48 -0.72 13.88 0.04
C SER A 48 -2.24 14.01 -0.15
N ALA A 49 -2.72 15.23 -0.38
CA ALA A 49 -4.11 15.49 -0.76
C ALA A 49 -4.42 15.06 -2.20
N THR A 50 -3.39 14.88 -3.04
CA THR A 50 -3.57 14.39 -4.42
C THR A 50 -3.67 12.86 -4.41
N PRO A 51 -4.79 12.28 -4.88
CA PRO A 51 -4.94 10.84 -4.94
C PRO A 51 -4.01 10.26 -6.01
N ILE A 52 -3.42 9.10 -5.72
CA ILE A 52 -2.71 8.30 -6.71
C ILE A 52 -3.76 7.38 -7.33
N GLU A 53 -3.92 7.43 -8.65
CA GLU A 53 -4.89 6.65 -9.40
C GLU A 53 -4.25 6.10 -10.68
N PRO A 54 -4.59 4.87 -11.09
CA PRO A 54 -4.09 4.32 -12.34
C PRO A 54 -4.71 5.03 -13.53
N ARG A 55 -3.92 5.23 -14.58
CA ARG A 55 -4.38 5.72 -15.89
C ARG A 55 -4.29 4.59 -16.89
N PHE A 56 -5.43 4.14 -17.39
CA PHE A 56 -5.48 3.10 -18.42
C PHE A 56 -5.30 3.71 -19.82
N PRO A 57 -4.77 2.94 -20.80
CA PRO A 57 -4.74 3.35 -22.19
C PRO A 57 -6.14 3.70 -22.71
N ALA A 58 -6.25 4.65 -23.64
CA ALA A 58 -7.53 5.08 -24.19
C ALA A 58 -8.31 3.95 -24.90
N ALA A 59 -7.62 2.90 -25.36
CA ALA A 59 -8.23 1.73 -25.98
C ALA A 59 -8.82 0.72 -24.98
N CYS A 60 -8.57 0.88 -23.68
CA CYS A 60 -9.13 0.00 -22.65
C CYS A 60 -10.52 0.49 -22.22
N GLU A 61 -11.55 -0.26 -22.56
CA GLU A 61 -12.91 -0.04 -22.07
C GLU A 61 -13.11 -0.74 -20.72
N ILE A 62 -13.60 0.00 -19.72
CA ILE A 62 -13.93 -0.57 -18.41
C ILE A 62 -15.27 -1.31 -18.53
N THR A 63 -15.23 -2.64 -18.46
CA THR A 63 -16.42 -3.49 -18.60
C THR A 63 -17.06 -3.84 -17.25
N SER A 64 -16.28 -3.79 -16.16
CA SER A 64 -16.74 -4.05 -14.80
C SER A 64 -15.94 -3.21 -13.80
N ALA A 65 -16.52 -2.93 -12.64
CA ALA A 65 -15.80 -2.30 -11.54
C ALA A 65 -16.41 -2.76 -10.21
N SER A 66 -15.56 -3.19 -9.29
CA SER A 66 -15.98 -3.45 -7.92
C SER A 66 -16.25 -2.14 -7.17
N PRO A 67 -17.06 -2.17 -6.09
CA PRO A 67 -16.99 -1.12 -5.10
C PRO A 67 -15.59 -1.07 -4.49
N TRP A 68 -15.27 0.05 -3.84
CA TRP A 68 -14.11 0.12 -2.96
C TRP A 68 -14.34 -0.77 -1.73
N ILE A 69 -13.37 -1.63 -1.45
CA ILE A 69 -13.39 -2.55 -0.31
C ILE A 69 -12.19 -2.24 0.57
N GLN A 70 -12.42 -2.03 1.86
CA GLN A 70 -11.33 -1.86 2.80
C GLN A 70 -10.65 -3.21 3.07
N GLU A 71 -9.33 -3.27 2.92
CA GLU A 71 -8.52 -4.46 3.19
C GLU A 71 -7.29 -4.07 4.02
N GLY A 72 -7.37 -4.33 5.33
CA GLY A 72 -6.34 -3.96 6.28
C GLY A 72 -6.19 -2.43 6.38
N THR A 73 -5.00 -1.92 6.09
CA THR A 73 -4.66 -0.49 6.13
C THR A 73 -4.91 0.24 4.80
N GLY A 74 -5.44 -0.45 3.79
CA GLY A 74 -5.73 0.12 2.48
C GLY A 74 -7.18 -0.10 2.04
N GLU A 75 -7.54 0.57 0.96
CA GLU A 75 -8.76 0.34 0.18
C GLU A 75 -8.38 -0.21 -1.19
N LEU A 76 -9.16 -1.17 -1.66
CA LEU A 76 -8.95 -1.92 -2.90
C LEU A 76 -10.13 -1.71 -3.84
N LYS A 77 -9.83 -1.58 -5.12
CA LYS A 77 -10.79 -1.58 -6.22
C LYS A 77 -10.27 -2.47 -7.34
N GLN A 78 -11.17 -3.27 -7.89
CA GLN A 78 -10.91 -4.09 -9.06
C GLN A 78 -11.68 -3.54 -10.26
N ILE A 79 -11.02 -3.46 -11.42
CA ILE A 79 -11.53 -2.91 -12.68
C ILE A 79 -11.21 -3.88 -13.81
#